data_AF-W1I643-F1
#
_entry.id   AF-W1I643-F1
#
_cell.length_a   1.000
_cell.length_b   1.000
_cell.length_c   1.000
_cell.angle_alpha   90.00
_cell.angle_beta   90.00
_cell.angle_gamma   90.00
#
_symmetry.space_group_name_H-M   'P 1'
#
loop_
_entity.id
_entity.type
_entity.pdbx_description
1 polymer ?
#
loop_
_entity_poly.entity_id
_entity_poly.type
_entity_poly.pdbx_seq_one_letter_code
_entity_poly.pdbx_strand_id
1 'polypeptide(L)'
;MLSKNSHLFVSRDLIAAFPGRSFRIIAISSFNKKELKRHLSGITKANIATRNFPLPVAELRKRLKLKDGGETYIFATTLSDESHVLVITEKA
;
A
#
# COMPACT_ATOMS: atom_id res chain seq x y z
N MET A 1 -7.83 -12.60 -0.99
CA MET A 1 -6.91 -12.89 -2.11
C MET A 1 -6.64 -11.59 -2.86
N LEU A 2 -5.42 -11.37 -3.35
CA LEU A 2 -5.12 -10.24 -4.24
C LEU A 2 -5.70 -10.52 -5.63
N SER A 3 -6.17 -9.48 -6.33
CA SER A 3 -6.64 -9.66 -7.70
C SER A 3 -5.48 -10.09 -8.62
N LYS A 4 -5.76 -10.96 -9.61
CA LYS A 4 -4.80 -11.51 -10.57
C LYS A 4 -3.96 -10.43 -11.27
N ASN A 5 -4.50 -9.22 -11.44
CA ASN A 5 -3.84 -8.11 -12.13
C ASN A 5 -3.00 -7.21 -11.22
N SER A 6 -2.85 -7.56 -9.93
CA SER A 6 -2.15 -6.71 -8.97
C SER A 6 -0.64 -6.93 -8.97
N HIS A 7 -0.14 -8.06 -9.52
CA HIS A 7 1.28 -8.44 -9.55
C HIS A 7 1.98 -8.22 -8.19
N LEU A 8 1.23 -8.43 -7.10
CA LEU A 8 1.69 -8.34 -5.72
C LEU A 8 1.61 -9.73 -5.12
N PHE A 9 2.72 -10.16 -4.54
CA PHE A 9 2.85 -11.46 -3.89
C PHE A 9 2.95 -11.22 -2.38
N VAL A 10 2.17 -11.97 -1.60
CA VAL A 10 2.16 -11.87 -0.13
C VAL A 10 2.42 -13.25 0.42
N SER A 11 3.37 -13.33 1.37
CA SER A 11 3.72 -14.54 2.11
C SER A 11 3.69 -14.22 3.61
N ARG A 12 3.36 -15.21 4.44
CA ARG A 12 3.50 -15.10 5.90
C ARG A 12 4.96 -15.16 6.33
N ASP A 13 5.75 -15.97 5.62
CA ASP A 13 7.17 -16.15 5.87
C ASP A 13 8.01 -15.32 4.91
N LEU A 14 9.15 -14.82 5.39
CA LEU A 14 10.12 -14.11 4.56
C LEU A 14 10.78 -15.09 3.59
N ILE A 15 10.67 -14.80 2.29
CA ILE A 15 11.35 -15.56 1.24
C ILE A 15 12.67 -14.85 0.92
N ALA A 16 13.77 -15.35 1.49
CA ALA A 16 15.09 -14.71 1.40
C ALA A 16 15.62 -14.56 -0.04
N ALA A 17 15.24 -15.48 -0.95
CA ALA A 17 15.69 -15.50 -2.34
C ALA A 17 14.62 -15.02 -3.34
N PHE A 18 13.65 -14.20 -2.91
CA PHE A 18 12.61 -13.73 -3.82
C PHE A 18 13.18 -12.71 -4.83
N PRO A 19 13.05 -12.94 -6.15
CA PRO A 19 13.52 -11.99 -7.16
C PRO A 19 12.62 -10.75 -7.16
N GLY A 20 13.02 -9.71 -6.42
CA GLY A 20 12.27 -8.48 -6.34
C GLY A 20 12.60 -7.66 -5.10
N ARG A 21 11.70 -6.73 -4.77
CA ARG A 21 11.76 -5.95 -3.54
C ARG A 21 10.81 -6.55 -2.53
N SER A 22 11.32 -6.86 -1.34
CA SER A 22 10.53 -7.35 -0.22
C SER A 22 10.14 -6.19 0.70
N PHE A 23 8.90 -6.22 1.16
CA PHE A 23 8.37 -5.24 2.10
C PHE A 23 7.63 -5.96 3.21
N ARG A 24 7.76 -5.47 4.44
CA ARG A 24 7.01 -5.97 5.59
C ARG A 24 5.70 -5.20 5.71
N ILE A 25 4.57 -5.92 5.72
CA ILE A 25 3.25 -5.31 5.91
C ILE A 25 3.12 -4.89 7.37
N ILE A 26 2.87 -3.60 7.60
CA ILE A 26 2.66 -3.01 8.92
C ILE A 26 1.17 -2.89 9.22
N ALA A 27 0.40 -2.46 8.21
CA ALA A 27 -1.04 -2.29 8.33
C ALA A 27 -1.72 -2.40 6.97
N ILE A 28 -3.00 -2.75 6.99
CA ILE A 28 -3.87 -2.70 5.83
C ILE A 28 -5.03 -1.78 6.21
N SER A 29 -5.29 -0.76 5.40
CA SER A 29 -6.38 0.19 5.60
C SER A 29 -7.32 0.13 4.41
N SER A 30 -8.62 0.26 4.65
CA SER A 30 -9.55 0.58 3.57
C SER A 30 -9.37 2.03 3.13
N PHE A 31 -10.06 2.41 2.04
CA PHE A 31 -10.12 3.80 1.57
C PHE A 31 -11.03 4.72 2.42
N ASN A 32 -11.47 4.25 3.59
CA ASN A 32 -12.30 5.03 4.49
C ASN A 32 -11.50 6.16 5.16
N LYS A 33 -11.99 7.40 5.08
CA LYS A 33 -11.35 8.60 5.66
C LYS A 33 -10.96 8.43 7.13
N LYS A 34 -11.78 7.75 7.95
CA LYS A 34 -11.49 7.51 9.38
C LYS A 34 -10.30 6.57 9.57
N GLU A 35 -10.29 5.45 8.84
CA GLU A 35 -9.20 4.47 8.92
C GLU A 35 -7.90 5.03 8.38
N LEU A 36 -7.95 5.71 7.23
CA LEU A 36 -6.79 6.37 6.66
C LEU A 36 -6.15 7.34 7.65
N LYS A 37 -6.96 8.19 8.30
CA LYS A 37 -6.43 9.12 9.30
C LYS A 37 -5.84 8.41 10.51
N ARG A 38 -6.38 7.24 10.90
CA ARG A 38 -5.87 6.44 12.02
C ARG A 38 -4.54 5.76 11.69
N HIS A 39 -4.46 5.08 10.53
CA HIS A 39 -3.29 4.32 10.12
C HIS A 39 -2.17 5.19 9.55
N LEU A 40 -2.51 6.35 8.98
CA LEU A 40 -1.53 7.32 8.48
C LEU A 40 -1.23 8.42 9.51
N SER A 41 -1.79 8.34 10.72
CA SER A 41 -1.49 9.28 11.80
C SER A 41 0.00 9.22 12.13
N GLY A 42 0.71 10.33 11.93
CA GLY A 42 2.17 10.40 12.15
C GLY A 42 3.01 10.10 10.90
N ILE A 43 2.43 9.52 9.84
CA ILE A 43 3.11 9.34 8.56
C ILE A 43 2.96 10.63 7.76
N THR A 44 4.07 11.33 7.54
CA THR A 44 4.08 12.60 6.78
C THR A 44 4.68 12.45 5.38
N LYS A 45 5.48 11.40 5.17
CA LYS A 45 6.13 11.04 3.91
C LYS A 45 5.92 9.54 3.65
N ALA A 46 5.48 9.19 2.44
CA ALA A 46 5.44 7.80 2.01
C ALA A 46 5.59 7.67 0.50
N ASN A 47 6.23 6.59 0.06
CA ASN A 47 6.29 6.19 -1.34
C ASN A 47 4.98 5.47 -1.71
N ILE A 48 4.19 6.05 -2.62
CA ILE A 48 2.90 5.46 -3.03
C ILE A 48 3.05 4.79 -4.39
N ALA A 49 2.62 3.53 -4.49
CA ALA A 49 2.51 2.80 -5.75
C ALA A 49 1.10 2.23 -5.92
N THR A 50 0.54 2.34 -7.12
CA THR A 50 -0.77 1.78 -7.47
C THR A 50 -0.61 0.52 -8.30
N ARG A 51 -1.40 -0.52 -7.99
CA ARG A 51 -1.47 -1.77 -8.76
C ARG A 51 -2.91 -2.22 -8.84
N ASN A 52 -3.49 -2.22 -10.03
CA ASN A 52 -4.92 -2.51 -10.25
C ASN A 52 -5.83 -1.64 -9.34
N PHE A 53 -5.65 -0.32 -9.39
CA PHE A 53 -6.38 0.65 -8.57
C PHE A 53 -6.94 1.77 -9.47
N PRO A 54 -8.18 2.24 -9.26
CA PRO A 54 -8.83 3.19 -10.18
C PRO A 54 -8.25 4.60 -10.12
N LEU A 55 -7.55 4.97 -9.03
CA LEU A 55 -6.96 6.29 -8.86
C LEU A 55 -5.45 6.30 -9.16
N PRO A 56 -4.94 7.36 -9.81
CA PRO A 56 -3.50 7.53 -10.01
C PRO A 56 -2.79 7.93 -8.71
N VAL A 57 -1.48 7.65 -8.65
CA VAL A 57 -0.61 7.98 -7.50
C VAL A 57 -0.70 9.46 -7.10
N ALA A 58 -0.75 10.37 -8.07
CA ALA A 58 -0.81 11.81 -7.81
C ALA A 58 -2.10 12.22 -7.06
N GLU A 59 -3.24 11.61 -7.40
CA GLU A 59 -4.50 11.89 -6.71
C GLU A 59 -4.51 11.29 -5.30
N LEU A 60 -3.98 10.08 -5.15
CA LEU A 60 -3.79 9.45 -3.84
C LEU A 60 -2.94 10.30 -2.91
N ARG A 61 -1.81 10.83 -3.39
CA ARG A 61 -0.96 11.75 -2.61
C ARG A 61 -1.74 12.96 -2.09
N LYS A 62 -2.55 13.59 -2.95
CA LYS A 62 -3.38 14.74 -2.57
C LYS A 62 -4.43 14.36 -1.54
N ARG A 63 -5.13 13.23 -1.72
CA ARG A 63 -6.16 12.76 -0.77
C ARG A 63 -5.59 12.37 0.59
N LEU A 64 -4.45 11.70 0.60
CA LEU A 64 -3.78 11.26 1.83
C LEU A 64 -2.96 12.37 2.49
N LYS A 65 -2.75 13.50 1.80
CA LYS A 65 -1.90 14.62 2.24
C LYS A 65 -0.47 14.17 2.60
N LEU A 66 0.04 13.17 1.89
CA LEU A 66 1.37 12.61 2.09
C LEU A 66 2.36 13.24 1.12
N LYS A 67 3.54 13.55 1.62
CA LYS A 67 4.69 13.93 0.77
C LYS A 67 5.35 12.67 0.21
N ASP A 68 6.06 12.85 -0.90
CA ASP A 68 6.83 11.77 -1.49
C ASP A 68 8.08 11.43 -0.66
N GLY A 69 8.53 10.18 -0.75
CA GLY A 69 9.73 9.66 -0.08
C GLY A 69 9.50 9.15 1.34
N GLY A 70 10.60 8.91 2.05
CA GLY A 70 10.61 8.28 3.38
C GLY A 70 10.78 6.76 3.32
N GLU A 71 10.69 6.11 4.48
CA GLU A 71 10.88 4.65 4.63
C GLU A 71 9.58 3.86 4.45
N THR A 72 8.44 4.54 4.54
CA THR A 72 7.12 3.91 4.38
C THR A 72 6.76 3.79 2.90
N TYR A 73 6.26 2.62 2.53
CA TYR A 73 5.73 2.30 1.21
C TYR A 73 4.26 1.94 1.31
N ILE A 74 3.42 2.62 0.53
CA ILE A 74 1.98 2.37 0.48
C ILE A 74 1.63 1.81 -0.90
N PHE A 75 1.13 0.58 -0.92
CA PHE A 75 0.63 -0.05 -2.13
C PHE A 75 -0.89 0.04 -2.16
N ALA A 76 -1.42 0.83 -3.08
CA ALA A 76 -2.85 0.90 -3.35
C ALA A 76 -3.23 -0.20 -4.34
N THR A 77 -4.13 -1.09 -3.93
CA THR A 77 -4.56 -2.21 -4.76
C THR A 77 -6.02 -2.56 -4.54
N THR A 78 -6.59 -3.33 -5.47
CA THR A 78 -7.96 -3.80 -5.39
C THR A 78 -7.96 -5.31 -5.15
N LEU A 79 -8.68 -5.72 -4.11
CA LEU A 79 -8.85 -7.12 -3.75
C LEU A 79 -9.82 -7.83 -4.72
N SER A 80 -9.91 -9.16 -4.61
CA SER A 80 -10.76 -9.98 -5.47
C SER A 80 -12.26 -9.69 -5.32
N ASP A 81 -12.68 -9.11 -4.20
CA ASP A 81 -14.03 -8.67 -3.88
C ASP A 81 -14.31 -7.22 -4.33
N GLU A 82 -13.46 -6.67 -5.21
CA GLU A 82 -13.51 -5.27 -5.68
C GLU A 82 -13.25 -4.21 -4.61
N SER A 83 -12.89 -4.64 -3.39
CA SER A 83 -12.55 -3.72 -2.30
C SER A 83 -11.22 -3.01 -2.55
N HIS A 84 -11.25 -1.69 -2.43
CA HIS A 84 -10.07 -0.83 -2.53
C HIS A 84 -9.33 -0.75 -1.19
N VAL A 85 -8.09 -1.22 -1.18
CA VAL A 85 -7.25 -1.28 0.03
C VAL A 85 -5.91 -0.59 -0.19
N LEU A 86 -5.38 -0.05 0.90
CA LEU A 86 -4.02 0.46 1.00
C LEU A 86 -3.23 -0.46 1.92
N VAL A 87 -2.17 -1.06 1.38
CA VAL A 87 -1.24 -1.87 2.13
C VAL A 87 -0.07 -0.97 2.53
N ILE A 88 0.05 -0.70 3.82
CA ILE A 88 1.12 0.10 4.41
C ILE A 88 2.25 -0.85 4.77
N THR A 89 3.42 -0.57 4.23
CA THR A 89 4.59 -1.44 4.32
C THR A 89 5.83 -0.64 4.65
N GLU A 90 6.83 -1.31 5.19
CA GLU A 90 8.18 -0.80 5.36
C GLU A 90 9.14 -1.68 4.57
N LYS A 91 10.22 -1.09 4.08
CA LYS A 91 11.28 -1.86 3.41
C LYS A 91 11.88 -2.85 4.43
N ALA A 92 11.94 -4.13 4.05
CA ALA A 92 12.58 -5.18 4.85
C ALA A 92 14.11 -5.09 4.73
#